data_AF-A0A7V8X385-F1
#
_entry.id   AF-A0A7V8X385-F1
#
_cell.length_a   1.000
_cell.length_b   1.000
_cell.length_c   1.000
_cell.angle_alpha   90.00
_cell.angle_beta   90.00
_cell.angle_gamma   90.00
#
_symmetry.space_group_name_H-M   'P 1'
#
loop_
_entity.id
_entity.type
_entity.pdbx_description
1 polymer ?
#
loop_
_entity_poly.entity_id
_entity_poly.type
_entity_poly.pdbx_seq_one_letter_code
_entity_poly.pdbx_strand_id
1 'polypeptide(L)'
;MSNGTHANRQARERALELLYEAETKGVHPAEVIAVQPIAPVGYGAMLAEGVGDHRELLDHVVGGRAKGWTVARMPSIDRALLRLATYELTFLPDQPLGIVIDEAVELARTFSTDDSPKFVNGVLAKVAKDVRDKGRWAGAARPRVLVVDMDGVLRHWDEGAITRGDEALGLEPGALAAVALEPELLGRATVGELTDEAWRAEVGRRVAERHGCDPEQVVALWVADAFTIDEDVLALVRGVRDEGHSTACFSNATTRLEADIESVEIGDAFGVVVNSSSIGLAKPDAAAFVAAAGLIGAGVGECLFVDDRAENVVGALEAGMPAVRFQGVERLRAVLARTHLLA
;
A
#
# COMPACT_ATOMS: atom_id res chain seq x y z
N MET A 1 37.31 9.35 -0.66
CA MET A 1 35.99 8.67 -0.66
C MET A 1 35.09 9.06 0.53
N SER A 2 35.37 10.15 1.28
CA SER A 2 34.58 10.54 2.48
C SER A 2 33.46 11.58 2.24
N ASN A 3 33.41 12.24 1.07
CA ASN A 3 32.44 13.32 0.82
C ASN A 3 30.98 12.83 0.66
N GLY A 4 30.76 11.60 0.20
CA GLY A 4 29.41 11.05 0.01
C GLY A 4 28.70 10.67 1.32
N THR A 5 29.45 10.13 2.29
CA THR A 5 28.90 9.69 3.58
C THR A 5 28.45 10.88 4.44
N HIS A 6 29.24 11.96 4.47
CA HIS A 6 28.89 13.18 5.20
C HIS A 6 27.70 13.94 4.58
N ALA A 7 27.62 13.98 3.24
CA ALA A 7 26.47 14.58 2.54
C ALA A 7 25.16 13.83 2.84
N ASN A 8 25.21 12.50 2.97
CA ASN A 8 24.04 11.69 3.30
C ASN A 8 23.63 11.82 4.77
N ARG A 9 24.56 12.05 5.71
CA ARG A 9 24.22 12.32 7.12
C ARG A 9 23.43 13.62 7.27
N GLN A 10 23.90 14.71 6.67
CA GLN A 10 23.20 16.00 6.69
C GLN A 10 21.80 15.89 6.08
N ALA A 11 21.65 15.11 5.01
CA ALA A 11 20.34 14.85 4.42
C ALA A 11 19.41 14.07 5.36
N ARG A 12 19.90 13.06 6.08
CA ARG A 12 19.11 12.31 7.08
C ARG A 12 18.75 13.16 8.29
N GLU A 13 19.66 14.00 8.75
CA GLU A 13 19.41 14.98 9.81
C GLU A 13 18.30 15.96 9.39
N ARG A 14 18.38 16.49 8.15
CA ARG A 14 17.32 17.35 7.62
C ARG A 14 15.98 16.63 7.50
N ALA A 15 15.98 15.36 7.09
CA ALA A 15 14.76 14.54 7.06
C ALA A 15 14.16 14.38 8.48
N LEU A 16 15.01 14.12 9.48
CA LEU A 16 14.59 13.99 10.88
C LEU A 16 13.94 15.28 11.41
N GLU A 17 14.51 16.44 11.13
CA GLU A 17 13.93 17.74 11.50
C GLU A 17 12.54 17.93 10.91
N LEU A 18 12.39 17.67 9.60
CA LEU A 18 11.11 17.79 8.89
C LEU A 18 10.06 16.84 9.47
N LEU A 19 10.45 15.61 9.79
CA LEU A 19 9.57 14.60 10.39
C LEU A 19 9.14 14.99 11.80
N TYR A 20 10.06 15.52 12.61
CA TYR A 20 9.75 16.00 13.96
C TYR A 20 8.78 17.19 13.93
N GLU A 21 9.00 18.14 13.01
CA GLU A 21 8.12 19.29 12.82
C GLU A 21 6.72 18.86 12.34
N ALA A 22 6.65 17.96 11.36
CA ALA A 22 5.40 17.43 10.83
C ALA A 22 4.59 16.70 11.90
N GLU A 23 5.26 15.88 12.73
CA GLU A 23 4.62 15.18 13.83
C GLU A 23 4.10 16.16 14.90
N THR A 24 4.89 17.17 15.27
CA THR A 24 4.48 18.20 16.25
C THR A 24 3.23 18.94 15.79
N LYS A 25 3.11 19.20 14.49
CA LYS A 25 1.97 19.88 13.87
C LYS A 25 0.80 18.95 13.54
N GLY A 26 1.01 17.64 13.57
CA GLY A 26 0.01 16.64 13.18
C GLY A 26 -0.31 16.64 11.68
N VAL A 27 0.63 17.05 10.83
CA VAL A 27 0.45 17.21 9.38
C VAL A 27 1.35 16.27 8.59
N HIS A 28 1.14 16.17 7.27
CA HIS A 28 2.04 15.43 6.40
C HIS A 28 3.38 16.18 6.23
N PRO A 29 4.55 15.51 6.13
CA PRO A 29 5.83 16.16 5.90
C PRO A 29 5.87 17.05 4.64
N ALA A 30 5.12 16.70 3.60
CA ALA A 30 4.99 17.53 2.39
C ALA A 30 4.41 18.92 2.69
N GLU A 31 3.49 19.05 3.66
CA GLU A 31 2.92 20.34 4.06
C GLU A 31 3.96 21.20 4.78
N VAL A 32 4.80 20.58 5.62
CA VAL A 32 5.94 21.27 6.26
C VAL A 32 6.94 21.75 5.21
N ILE A 33 7.26 20.91 4.22
CA ILE A 33 8.19 21.23 3.14
C ILE A 33 7.67 22.40 2.29
N ALA A 34 6.39 22.39 1.93
CA ALA A 34 5.77 23.38 1.06
C ALA A 34 5.79 24.81 1.64
N VAL A 35 5.82 24.96 2.96
CA VAL A 35 5.84 26.27 3.63
C VAL A 35 7.24 26.75 4.00
N GLN A 36 8.29 25.97 3.72
CA GLN A 36 9.66 26.40 3.99
C GLN A 36 10.03 27.60 3.09
N PRO A 37 10.64 28.67 3.64
CA PRO A 37 11.10 29.81 2.83
C PRO A 37 12.06 29.42 1.72
N ILE A 38 12.82 28.35 1.94
CA ILE A 38 13.65 27.67 0.94
C ILE A 38 13.23 26.21 0.96
N ALA A 39 12.60 25.75 -0.12
CA ALA A 39 12.15 24.38 -0.24
C ALA A 39 13.36 23.44 -0.07
N PRO A 40 13.35 22.52 0.92
CA PRO A 40 14.37 21.50 1.01
C PRO A 40 14.29 20.63 -0.24
N VAL A 41 15.39 20.53 -0.98
CA VAL A 41 15.49 19.70 -2.18
C VAL A 41 16.47 18.55 -1.96
N GLY A 42 16.31 17.47 -2.71
CA GLY A 42 17.22 16.33 -2.70
C GLY A 42 16.88 15.28 -1.65
N TYR A 43 17.90 14.51 -1.24
CA TYR A 43 17.70 13.25 -0.52
C TYR A 43 16.91 13.38 0.79
N GLY A 44 17.11 14.45 1.57
CA GLY A 44 16.42 14.65 2.84
C GLY A 44 14.92 14.87 2.70
N ALA A 45 14.49 15.67 1.72
CA ALA A 45 13.07 15.91 1.44
C ALA A 45 12.39 14.63 0.92
N MET A 46 13.05 13.93 -0.01
CA MET A 46 12.59 12.64 -0.53
C MET A 46 12.40 11.60 0.59
N LEU A 47 13.31 11.56 1.57
CA LEU A 47 13.17 10.68 2.73
C LEU A 47 12.00 11.09 3.62
N ALA A 48 11.84 12.38 3.94
CA ALA A 48 10.76 12.85 4.80
C ALA A 48 9.38 12.62 4.18
N GLU A 49 9.21 12.94 2.89
CA GLU A 49 7.99 12.65 2.14
C GLU A 49 7.72 11.15 2.09
N GLY A 50 8.73 10.35 1.74
CA GLY A 50 8.60 8.89 1.70
C GLY A 50 8.20 8.29 3.05
N VAL A 51 8.70 8.81 4.17
CA VAL A 51 8.26 8.39 5.51
C VAL A 51 6.82 8.81 5.79
N GLY A 52 6.42 10.02 5.40
CA GLY A 52 5.03 10.49 5.53
C GLY A 52 4.04 9.61 4.76
N ASP A 53 4.38 9.35 3.51
CA ASP A 53 3.65 8.49 2.57
C ASP A 53 3.43 7.07 3.10
N HIS A 54 4.34 6.57 3.94
CA HIS A 54 4.34 5.20 4.44
C HIS A 54 4.16 5.10 5.96
N ARG A 55 3.72 6.18 6.63
CA ARG A 55 3.75 6.30 8.10
C ARG A 55 3.10 5.10 8.81
N GLU A 56 1.92 4.69 8.37
CA GLU A 56 1.16 3.59 8.99
C GLU A 56 1.86 2.24 8.85
N LEU A 57 2.36 1.94 7.66
CA LEU A 57 3.17 0.75 7.39
C LEU A 57 4.44 0.76 8.25
N LEU A 58 5.16 1.87 8.31
CA LEU A 58 6.38 2.01 9.10
C LEU A 58 6.09 1.83 10.60
N ASP A 59 5.00 2.39 11.10
CA ASP A 59 4.56 2.23 12.49
C ASP A 59 4.22 0.78 12.83
N HIS A 60 3.54 0.09 11.91
CA HIS A 60 3.25 -1.32 12.06
C HIS A 60 4.54 -2.16 12.11
N VAL A 61 5.45 -1.96 11.15
CA VAL A 61 6.72 -2.68 11.07
C VAL A 61 7.56 -2.44 12.33
N VAL A 62 7.73 -1.18 12.74
CA VAL A 62 8.47 -0.81 13.94
C VAL A 62 7.80 -1.39 15.20
N GLY A 63 6.48 -1.26 15.31
CA GLY A 63 5.69 -1.72 16.45
C GLY A 63 5.79 -3.21 16.71
N GLY A 64 5.74 -4.04 15.66
CA GLY A 64 5.88 -5.50 15.78
C GLY A 64 7.25 -5.95 16.31
N ARG A 65 8.27 -5.09 16.22
CA ARG A 65 9.67 -5.42 16.59
C ARG A 65 10.12 -4.73 17.88
N ALA A 66 9.39 -3.71 18.31
CA ALA A 66 9.55 -3.00 19.57
C ALA A 66 8.85 -3.71 20.74
N LYS A 67 9.36 -4.87 21.16
CA LYS A 67 8.81 -5.64 22.29
C LYS A 67 8.59 -4.77 23.54
N GLY A 68 7.34 -4.73 24.02
CA GLY A 68 6.97 -4.00 25.24
C GLY A 68 6.73 -2.50 25.08
N TRP A 69 6.83 -1.96 23.87
CA TRP A 69 6.63 -0.54 23.57
C TRP A 69 5.66 -0.37 22.40
N THR A 70 4.64 0.46 22.58
CA THR A 70 3.86 0.96 21.43
C THR A 70 4.62 2.11 20.78
N VAL A 71 4.54 2.24 19.46
CA VAL A 71 5.23 3.31 18.72
C VAL A 71 4.86 4.69 19.26
N ALA A 72 3.59 4.91 19.61
CA ALA A 72 3.10 6.14 20.21
C ALA A 72 3.75 6.52 21.56
N ARG A 73 4.31 5.55 22.30
CA ARG A 73 4.97 5.79 23.60
C ARG A 73 6.48 6.07 23.51
N MET A 74 7.06 5.89 22.32
CA MET A 74 8.49 6.17 22.10
C MET A 74 8.76 7.69 22.13
N PRO A 75 9.97 8.13 22.51
CA PRO A 75 10.42 9.49 22.24
C PRO A 75 10.19 9.83 20.75
N SER A 76 9.75 11.05 20.47
CA SER A 76 9.41 11.47 19.10
C SER A 76 10.60 11.36 18.14
N ILE A 77 11.81 11.68 18.61
CA ILE A 77 13.05 11.49 17.86
C ILE A 77 13.33 10.02 17.57
N ASP A 78 13.20 9.13 18.56
CA ASP A 78 13.42 7.69 18.37
C ASP A 78 12.42 7.11 17.36
N ARG A 79 11.14 7.49 17.50
CA ARG A 79 10.09 7.09 16.56
C ARG A 79 10.38 7.58 15.14
N ALA A 80 10.75 8.86 14.97
CA ALA A 80 11.07 9.42 13.67
C ALA A 80 12.29 8.74 13.03
N LEU A 81 13.33 8.46 13.82
CA LEU A 81 14.52 7.73 13.36
C LEU A 81 14.20 6.29 12.96
N LEU A 82 13.38 5.60 13.75
CA LEU A 82 12.94 4.24 13.44
C LEU A 82 12.14 4.20 12.14
N ARG A 83 11.22 5.14 11.94
CA ARG A 83 10.48 5.29 10.67
C ARG A 83 11.42 5.58 9.50
N LEU A 84 12.32 6.55 9.66
CA LEU A 84 13.27 6.97 8.63
C LEU A 84 14.15 5.81 8.18
N ALA A 85 14.81 5.14 9.12
CA ALA A 85 15.69 4.03 8.82
C ALA A 85 14.91 2.81 8.28
N THR A 86 13.71 2.54 8.80
CA THR A 86 12.84 1.48 8.26
C THR A 86 12.45 1.80 6.82
N TYR A 87 12.11 3.04 6.49
CA TYR A 87 11.81 3.45 5.11
C TYR A 87 13.01 3.19 4.20
N GLU A 88 14.22 3.61 4.60
CA GLU A 88 15.43 3.34 3.82
C GLU A 88 15.70 1.83 3.64
N LEU A 89 15.52 1.04 4.71
CA LEU A 89 15.69 -0.42 4.69
C LEU A 89 14.61 -1.13 3.86
N THR A 90 13.42 -0.59 3.75
CA THR A 90 12.34 -1.22 2.98
C THR A 90 12.37 -0.79 1.52
N PHE A 91 12.55 0.50 1.24
CA PHE A 91 12.29 1.08 -0.08
C PHE A 91 13.53 1.50 -0.87
N LEU A 92 14.71 1.57 -0.24
CA LEU A 92 15.96 2.03 -0.88
C LEU A 92 17.03 0.91 -0.92
N PRO A 93 16.88 -0.12 -1.78
CA PRO A 93 17.73 -1.32 -1.78
C PRO A 93 19.22 -1.03 -1.99
N ASP A 94 19.55 0.05 -2.69
CA ASP A 94 20.94 0.45 -2.96
C ASP A 94 21.68 0.99 -1.72
N GLN A 95 20.94 1.38 -0.67
CA GLN A 95 21.56 1.82 0.58
C GLN A 95 22.08 0.63 1.38
N PRO A 96 23.38 0.58 1.73
CA PRO A 96 23.92 -0.51 2.54
C PRO A 96 23.25 -0.55 3.92
N LEU A 97 22.73 -1.71 4.30
CA LEU A 97 22.01 -1.94 5.56
C LEU A 97 22.80 -1.42 6.77
N GLY A 98 24.10 -1.74 6.85
CA GLY A 98 24.96 -1.30 7.95
C GLY A 98 25.02 0.23 8.05
N ILE A 99 25.15 0.92 6.91
CA ILE A 99 25.19 2.39 6.88
C ILE A 99 23.88 2.99 7.38
N VAL A 100 22.72 2.46 6.93
CA VAL A 100 21.42 2.97 7.38
C VAL A 100 21.25 2.84 8.90
N ILE A 101 21.61 1.67 9.45
CA ILE A 101 21.52 1.42 10.89
C ILE A 101 22.50 2.31 11.66
N ASP A 102 23.77 2.37 11.24
CA ASP A 102 24.81 3.15 11.90
C ASP A 102 24.44 4.64 11.94
N GLU A 103 23.94 5.19 10.84
CA GLU A 103 23.52 6.59 10.78
C GLU A 103 22.31 6.88 11.67
N ALA A 104 21.33 5.97 11.75
CA ALA A 104 20.19 6.12 12.65
C ALA A 104 20.61 6.07 14.12
N VAL A 105 21.55 5.19 14.47
CA VAL A 105 22.11 5.06 15.83
C VAL A 105 22.90 6.30 16.23
N GLU A 106 23.69 6.86 15.31
CA GLU A 106 24.45 8.09 15.55
C GLU A 106 23.53 9.30 15.71
N LEU A 107 22.48 9.43 14.89
CA LEU A 107 21.49 10.49 15.09
C LEU A 107 20.73 10.34 16.42
N ALA A 108 20.40 9.11 16.84
CA ALA A 108 19.78 8.86 18.14
C ALA A 108 20.69 9.30 19.30
N ARG A 109 22.00 9.10 19.15
CA ARG A 109 23.01 9.54 20.13
C ARG A 109 23.08 11.05 20.23
N THR A 110 22.92 11.76 19.11
CA THR A 110 23.00 13.22 19.07
C THR A 110 21.72 13.90 19.57
N PHE A 111 20.54 13.39 19.20
CA PHE A 111 19.28 14.12 19.33
C PHE A 111 18.31 13.54 20.37
N SER A 112 18.60 12.40 20.97
CA SER A 112 17.68 11.71 21.88
C SER A 112 18.32 11.40 23.24
N THR A 113 17.90 10.32 23.91
CA THR A 113 18.34 9.96 25.28
C THR A 113 19.53 8.99 25.27
N ASP A 114 20.19 8.83 26.42
CA ASP A 114 21.33 7.91 26.58
C ASP A 114 20.99 6.44 26.23
N ASP A 115 19.74 6.03 26.43
CA ASP A 115 19.27 4.66 26.12
C ASP A 115 18.86 4.48 24.65
N SER A 116 18.60 5.57 23.94
CA SER A 116 18.05 5.57 22.58
C SER A 116 18.94 4.87 21.55
N PRO A 117 20.27 5.06 21.49
CA PRO A 117 21.13 4.38 20.52
C PRO A 117 21.02 2.84 20.58
N LYS A 118 20.98 2.29 21.80
CA LYS A 118 20.86 0.85 22.02
C LYS A 118 19.48 0.34 21.62
N PHE A 119 18.44 1.10 21.96
CA PHE A 119 17.06 0.78 21.60
C PHE A 119 16.85 0.79 20.09
N VAL A 120 17.21 1.88 19.42
CA VAL A 120 17.10 2.05 17.96
C VAL A 120 17.84 0.93 17.23
N ASN A 121 19.09 0.66 17.60
CA ASN A 121 19.86 -0.44 17.02
C ASN A 121 19.15 -1.80 17.19
N GLY A 122 18.61 -2.07 18.38
CA GLY A 122 17.95 -3.34 18.68
C GLY A 122 16.64 -3.56 17.91
N VAL A 123 15.89 -2.49 17.62
CA VAL A 123 14.68 -2.56 16.78
C VAL A 123 15.08 -2.69 15.31
N LEU A 124 15.98 -1.84 14.82
CA LEU A 124 16.41 -1.86 13.42
C LEU A 124 17.12 -3.16 13.04
N ALA A 125 17.88 -3.78 13.95
CA ALA A 125 18.48 -5.09 13.69
C ALA A 125 17.43 -6.20 13.48
N LYS A 126 16.22 -6.07 14.05
CA LYS A 126 15.11 -7.02 13.79
C LYS A 126 14.40 -6.66 12.49
N VAL A 127 14.08 -5.38 12.29
CA VAL A 127 13.48 -4.89 11.04
C VAL A 127 14.35 -5.32 9.85
N ALA A 128 15.66 -5.09 9.93
CA ALA A 128 16.63 -5.44 8.92
C ALA A 128 16.67 -6.94 8.60
N LYS A 129 16.42 -7.83 9.57
CA LYS A 129 16.31 -9.28 9.29
C LYS A 129 15.09 -9.61 8.45
N ASP A 130 13.98 -8.94 8.71
CA ASP A 130 12.71 -9.19 8.05
C ASP A 130 12.69 -8.60 6.64
N VAL A 131 13.28 -7.41 6.46
CA VAL A 131 13.28 -6.71 5.16
C VAL A 131 14.53 -6.99 4.31
N ARG A 132 15.67 -7.39 4.91
CA ARG A 132 16.99 -7.51 4.24
C ARG A 132 18.01 -8.46 4.93
N ASP A 133 17.70 -9.71 5.28
CA ASP A 133 18.76 -10.64 5.74
C ASP A 133 19.78 -10.99 4.60
N LYS A 134 21.07 -10.68 4.85
CA LYS A 134 22.24 -10.84 3.95
C LYS A 134 22.19 -10.07 2.62
N GLY A 135 21.51 -8.92 2.57
CA GLY A 135 21.52 -8.07 1.37
C GLY A 135 20.74 -8.65 0.18
N ARG A 136 19.89 -9.64 0.45
CA ARG A 136 18.80 -10.08 -0.42
C ARG A 136 17.52 -9.92 0.40
N TRP A 137 16.39 -9.61 -0.24
CA TRP A 137 15.07 -9.88 0.33
C TRP A 137 15.12 -11.32 0.86
N ALA A 138 15.14 -11.50 2.16
CA ALA A 138 15.72 -12.72 2.71
C ALA A 138 14.80 -13.91 2.51
N GLY A 139 15.23 -14.82 1.63
CA GLY A 139 14.55 -16.08 1.36
C GLY A 139 13.51 -16.05 0.24
N ALA A 140 13.09 -14.86 -0.19
CA ALA A 140 12.33 -14.69 -1.41
C ALA A 140 13.25 -14.91 -2.62
N ALA A 141 12.90 -15.81 -3.54
CA ALA A 141 13.49 -15.76 -4.87
C ALA A 141 13.30 -14.33 -5.41
N ARG A 142 14.18 -13.85 -6.32
CA ARG A 142 13.90 -12.60 -7.04
C ARG A 142 12.44 -12.65 -7.51
N PRO A 143 11.61 -11.62 -7.26
CA PRO A 143 10.21 -11.70 -7.64
C PRO A 143 10.14 -12.02 -9.13
N ARG A 144 9.33 -13.03 -9.46
CA ARG A 144 9.10 -13.51 -10.84
C ARG A 144 7.65 -13.32 -11.25
N VAL A 145 6.81 -12.95 -10.29
CA VAL A 145 5.40 -12.65 -10.48
C VAL A 145 5.12 -11.24 -9.99
N LEU A 146 4.55 -10.39 -10.84
CA LEU A 146 3.92 -9.15 -10.42
C LEU A 146 2.46 -9.42 -10.06
N VAL A 147 2.05 -9.10 -8.84
CA VAL A 147 0.67 -9.21 -8.37
C VAL A 147 0.13 -7.80 -8.16
N VAL A 148 -0.94 -7.44 -8.86
CA VAL A 148 -1.46 -6.07 -8.89
C VAL A 148 -2.87 -6.06 -8.32
N ASP A 149 -3.15 -5.12 -7.43
CA ASP A 149 -4.54 -4.80 -7.07
C ASP A 149 -5.30 -4.21 -8.27
N MET A 150 -6.63 -4.32 -8.24
CA MET A 150 -7.49 -3.74 -9.25
C MET A 150 -7.84 -2.29 -8.90
N ASP A 151 -8.62 -2.09 -7.84
CA ASP A 151 -9.15 -0.78 -7.47
C ASP A 151 -8.08 0.14 -6.89
N GLY A 152 -8.00 1.38 -7.39
CA GLY A 152 -7.01 2.36 -6.92
C GLY A 152 -5.62 2.20 -7.54
N VAL A 153 -5.35 1.08 -8.23
CA VAL A 153 -4.09 0.84 -8.96
C VAL A 153 -4.31 0.79 -10.47
N LEU A 154 -5.17 -0.11 -10.95
CA LEU A 154 -5.44 -0.29 -12.37
C LEU A 154 -6.82 0.25 -12.77
N ARG A 155 -7.81 0.13 -11.88
CA ARG A 155 -9.20 0.56 -12.08
C ARG A 155 -9.51 1.77 -11.21
N HIS A 156 -10.12 2.77 -11.83
CA HIS A 156 -10.63 3.97 -11.16
C HIS A 156 -12.14 4.11 -11.38
N TRP A 157 -12.90 4.10 -10.30
CA TRP A 157 -14.34 4.34 -10.32
C TRP A 157 -14.64 5.81 -10.59
N ASP A 158 -15.67 6.08 -11.41
CA ASP A 158 -16.22 7.42 -11.59
C ASP A 158 -16.96 7.83 -10.32
N GLU A 159 -16.30 8.61 -9.46
CA GLU A 159 -16.90 9.15 -8.24
C GLU A 159 -18.17 9.95 -8.53
N GLY A 160 -18.25 10.59 -9.71
CA GLY A 160 -19.44 11.32 -10.14
C GLY A 160 -20.61 10.42 -10.48
N ALA A 161 -20.40 9.13 -10.76
CA ALA A 161 -21.48 8.18 -11.02
C ALA A 161 -22.35 7.94 -9.78
N ILE A 162 -21.71 7.83 -8.61
CA ILE A 162 -22.42 7.66 -7.33
C ILE A 162 -23.26 8.91 -7.04
N THR A 163 -22.68 10.10 -7.18
CA THR A 163 -23.41 11.37 -6.98
C THR A 163 -24.59 11.51 -7.93
N ARG A 164 -24.45 11.15 -9.21
CA ARG A 164 -25.57 11.15 -10.17
C ARG A 164 -26.66 10.16 -9.76
N GLY A 165 -26.30 9.02 -9.17
CA GLY A 165 -27.25 8.05 -8.62
C GLY A 165 -28.03 8.62 -7.43
N ASP A 166 -27.33 9.26 -6.48
CA ASP A 166 -27.96 9.95 -5.34
C ASP A 166 -28.94 11.04 -5.84
N GLU A 167 -28.50 11.90 -6.77
CA GLU A 167 -29.31 12.98 -7.34
C GLU A 167 -30.56 12.45 -8.06
N ALA A 168 -30.42 11.37 -8.84
CA ALA A 168 -31.54 10.77 -9.57
C ALA A 168 -32.62 10.17 -8.64
N LEU A 169 -32.23 9.78 -7.43
CA LEU A 169 -33.14 9.28 -6.38
C LEU A 169 -33.62 10.39 -5.44
N GLY A 170 -33.13 11.63 -5.60
CA GLY A 170 -33.42 12.75 -4.70
C GLY A 170 -32.80 12.58 -3.29
N LEU A 171 -31.66 11.89 -3.20
CA LEU A 171 -30.93 11.64 -1.96
C LEU A 171 -29.85 12.69 -1.73
N GLU A 172 -29.39 12.79 -0.48
CA GLU A 172 -28.19 13.56 -0.15
C GLU A 172 -26.94 12.88 -0.76
N PRO A 173 -25.95 13.65 -1.23
CA PRO A 173 -24.72 13.08 -1.79
C PRO A 173 -24.02 12.11 -0.83
N GLY A 174 -23.69 10.93 -1.34
CA GLY A 174 -23.04 9.85 -0.60
C GLY A 174 -24.00 8.89 0.12
N ALA A 175 -25.33 9.09 0.04
CA ALA A 175 -26.29 8.23 0.71
C ALA A 175 -26.21 6.77 0.23
N LEU A 176 -26.08 6.55 -1.08
CA LEU A 176 -25.90 5.22 -1.66
C LEU A 176 -24.59 4.57 -1.18
N ALA A 177 -23.48 5.29 -1.30
CA ALA A 177 -22.16 4.79 -0.90
C ALA A 177 -22.10 4.44 0.59
N ALA A 178 -22.76 5.22 1.44
CA ALA A 178 -22.82 4.98 2.88
C ALA A 178 -23.42 3.62 3.25
N VAL A 179 -24.35 3.09 2.42
CA VAL A 179 -24.93 1.75 2.60
C VAL A 179 -24.08 0.68 1.92
N ALA A 180 -23.64 0.94 0.69
CA ALA A 180 -22.88 -0.03 -0.11
C ALA A 180 -21.54 -0.39 0.52
N LEU A 181 -20.87 0.60 1.12
CA LEU A 181 -19.55 0.44 1.74
C LEU A 181 -19.62 0.06 3.23
N GLU A 182 -20.81 -0.30 3.74
CA GLU A 182 -20.93 -0.79 5.12
C GLU A 182 -20.07 -2.02 5.33
N PRO A 183 -19.14 -2.03 6.31
CA PRO A 183 -18.16 -3.10 6.46
C PRO A 183 -18.78 -4.50 6.58
N GLU A 184 -19.90 -4.62 7.29
CA GLU A 184 -20.61 -5.89 7.45
C GLU A 184 -21.19 -6.39 6.13
N LEU A 185 -21.81 -5.51 5.34
CA LEU A 185 -22.47 -5.90 4.10
C LEU A 185 -21.46 -6.14 2.99
N LEU A 186 -20.53 -5.19 2.78
CA LEU A 186 -19.48 -5.30 1.80
C LEU A 186 -18.59 -6.50 2.09
N GLY A 187 -18.15 -6.68 3.34
CA GLY A 187 -17.27 -7.78 3.74
C GLY A 187 -17.81 -9.15 3.36
N ARG A 188 -19.12 -9.39 3.52
CA ARG A 188 -19.79 -10.64 3.11
C ARG A 188 -19.73 -10.86 1.60
N ALA A 189 -19.89 -9.80 0.81
CA ALA A 189 -19.74 -9.89 -0.66
C ALA A 189 -18.27 -10.09 -1.05
N THR A 190 -17.34 -9.41 -0.38
CA THR A 190 -15.90 -9.50 -0.64
C THR A 190 -15.34 -10.89 -0.36
N VAL A 191 -15.91 -11.65 0.57
CA VAL A 191 -15.52 -13.04 0.85
C VAL A 191 -16.47 -14.08 0.22
N GLY A 192 -17.38 -13.65 -0.65
CA GLY A 192 -18.23 -14.55 -1.45
C GLY A 192 -19.40 -15.18 -0.70
N GLU A 193 -19.74 -14.73 0.50
CA GLU A 193 -20.99 -15.12 1.18
C GLU A 193 -22.23 -14.56 0.48
N LEU A 194 -22.06 -13.43 -0.23
CA LEU A 194 -23.08 -12.84 -1.10
C LEU A 194 -22.52 -12.72 -2.51
N THR A 195 -23.32 -13.10 -3.50
CA THR A 195 -23.03 -12.70 -4.88
C THR A 195 -23.20 -11.19 -5.01
N ASP A 196 -22.59 -10.64 -6.05
CA ASP A 196 -22.69 -9.23 -6.40
C ASP A 196 -24.15 -8.79 -6.65
N GLU A 197 -24.98 -9.62 -7.28
CA GLU A 197 -26.42 -9.35 -7.48
C GLU A 197 -27.17 -9.32 -6.14
N ALA A 198 -26.89 -10.29 -5.26
CA ALA A 198 -27.51 -10.38 -3.94
C ALA A 198 -27.09 -9.21 -3.05
N TRP A 199 -25.82 -8.81 -3.12
CA TRP A 199 -25.30 -7.64 -2.42
C TRP A 199 -25.96 -6.35 -2.92
N ARG A 200 -26.06 -6.13 -4.24
CA ARG A 200 -26.78 -4.97 -4.81
C ARG A 200 -28.24 -4.92 -4.38
N ALA A 201 -28.94 -6.05 -4.43
CA ALA A 201 -30.33 -6.14 -4.00
C ALA A 201 -30.49 -5.75 -2.51
N GLU A 202 -29.56 -6.18 -1.67
CA GLU A 202 -29.53 -5.83 -0.25
C GLU A 202 -29.19 -4.35 -0.01
N VAL A 203 -28.27 -3.77 -0.78
CA VAL A 203 -28.02 -2.31 -0.79
C VAL A 203 -29.29 -1.57 -1.16
N GLY A 204 -29.97 -1.96 -2.25
CA GLY A 204 -31.22 -1.36 -2.70
C GLY A 204 -32.30 -1.39 -1.62
N ARG A 205 -32.49 -2.55 -0.98
CA ARG A 205 -33.43 -2.71 0.15
C ARG A 205 -33.09 -1.77 1.32
N ARG A 206 -31.83 -1.71 1.74
CA ARG A 206 -31.40 -0.87 2.88
C ARG A 206 -31.52 0.62 2.59
N VAL A 207 -31.18 1.06 1.38
CA VAL A 207 -31.34 2.46 0.96
C VAL A 207 -32.83 2.82 0.94
N ALA A 208 -33.67 1.98 0.33
CA ALA A 208 -35.12 2.16 0.30
C ALA A 208 -35.73 2.27 1.70
N GLU A 209 -35.31 1.42 2.64
CA GLU A 209 -35.74 1.47 4.04
C GLU A 209 -35.34 2.76 4.75
N ARG A 210 -34.16 3.31 4.45
CA ARG A 210 -33.64 4.54 5.10
C ARG A 210 -34.22 5.81 4.51
N HIS A 211 -34.48 5.83 3.21
CA HIS A 211 -34.76 7.05 2.47
C HIS A 211 -36.15 7.08 1.81
N GLY A 212 -36.91 5.99 1.86
CA GLY A 212 -38.26 5.93 1.32
C GLY A 212 -38.34 5.96 -0.21
N CYS A 213 -37.33 5.39 -0.89
CA CYS A 213 -37.28 5.26 -2.35
C CYS A 213 -37.58 3.83 -2.82
N ASP A 214 -37.70 3.62 -4.13
CA ASP A 214 -37.93 2.31 -4.73
C ASP A 214 -36.62 1.50 -4.81
N PRO A 215 -36.53 0.32 -4.16
CA PRO A 215 -35.31 -0.50 -4.17
C PRO A 215 -34.90 -0.95 -5.58
N GLU A 216 -35.84 -1.15 -6.51
CA GLU A 216 -35.49 -1.53 -7.90
C GLU A 216 -34.83 -0.37 -8.64
N GLN A 217 -35.29 0.87 -8.39
CA GLN A 217 -34.65 2.07 -8.93
C GLN A 217 -33.26 2.28 -8.33
N VAL A 218 -33.07 2.01 -7.03
CA VAL A 218 -31.76 2.06 -6.39
C VAL A 218 -30.79 1.10 -7.07
N VAL A 219 -31.19 -0.16 -7.26
CA VAL A 219 -30.33 -1.16 -7.92
C VAL A 219 -30.02 -0.74 -9.35
N ALA A 220 -31.01 -0.26 -10.11
CA ALA A 220 -30.81 0.17 -11.50
C ALA A 220 -29.85 1.36 -11.63
N LEU A 221 -29.90 2.30 -10.68
CA LEU A 221 -29.03 3.49 -10.67
C LEU A 221 -27.64 3.20 -10.09
N TRP A 222 -27.52 2.15 -9.28
CA TRP A 222 -26.24 1.60 -8.82
C TRP A 222 -25.46 0.86 -9.93
N VAL A 223 -26.08 0.60 -11.09
CA VAL A 223 -25.45 -0.02 -12.28
C VAL A 223 -24.73 1.02 -13.16
N ALA A 224 -24.39 2.19 -12.62
CA ALA A 224 -23.47 3.09 -13.31
C ALA A 224 -22.03 2.55 -13.17
N ASP A 225 -21.75 1.49 -13.95
CA ASP A 225 -20.50 0.76 -14.17
C ASP A 225 -19.37 1.63 -14.76
N ALA A 226 -19.40 2.93 -14.49
CA ALA A 226 -18.42 3.86 -15.01
C ALA A 226 -17.14 3.70 -14.20
N PHE A 227 -16.27 2.84 -14.68
CA PHE A 227 -14.87 2.84 -14.30
C PHE A 227 -14.01 3.05 -15.54
N THR A 228 -12.77 3.47 -15.29
CA THR A 228 -11.74 3.57 -16.32
C THR A 228 -10.56 2.70 -15.91
N ILE A 229 -9.81 2.26 -16.91
CA ILE A 229 -8.54 1.57 -16.71
C ILE A 229 -7.41 2.58 -16.88
N ASP A 230 -6.46 2.57 -15.96
CA ASP A 230 -5.20 3.28 -16.10
C ASP A 230 -4.35 2.55 -17.15
N GLU A 231 -4.37 3.08 -18.37
CA GLU A 231 -3.65 2.53 -19.53
C GLU A 231 -2.13 2.53 -19.33
N ASP A 232 -1.59 3.48 -18.56
CA ASP A 232 -0.15 3.56 -18.31
C ASP A 232 0.29 2.46 -17.34
N VAL A 233 -0.51 2.18 -16.30
CA VAL A 233 -0.29 1.04 -15.40
C VAL A 233 -0.51 -0.28 -16.14
N LEU A 234 -1.55 -0.39 -16.97
CA LEU A 234 -1.79 -1.58 -17.80
C LEU A 234 -0.61 -1.87 -18.72
N ALA A 235 -0.03 -0.85 -19.34
CA ALA A 235 1.16 -0.97 -20.18
C ALA A 235 2.38 -1.48 -19.37
N LEU A 236 2.55 -1.06 -18.12
CA LEU A 236 3.59 -1.62 -17.23
C LEU A 236 3.36 -3.11 -16.96
N VAL A 237 2.12 -3.50 -16.64
CA VAL A 237 1.78 -4.91 -16.37
C VAL A 237 2.05 -5.78 -17.59
N ARG A 238 1.63 -5.34 -18.78
CA ARG A 238 1.93 -6.05 -20.05
C ARG A 238 3.43 -6.08 -20.33
N GLY A 239 4.15 -4.98 -20.10
CA GLY A 239 5.61 -4.94 -20.24
C GLY A 239 6.35 -5.96 -19.38
N VAL A 240 5.89 -6.19 -18.13
CA VAL A 240 6.44 -7.25 -17.27
C VAL A 240 6.24 -8.65 -17.88
N ARG A 241 5.11 -8.89 -18.55
CA ARG A 241 4.88 -10.15 -19.27
C ARG A 241 5.76 -10.30 -20.50
N ASP A 242 5.98 -9.21 -21.23
CA ASP A 242 6.82 -9.20 -22.44
C ASP A 242 8.29 -9.51 -22.10
N GLU A 243 8.74 -9.14 -20.90
CA GLU A 243 10.04 -9.55 -20.32
C GLU A 243 10.07 -11.03 -19.86
N GLY A 244 8.95 -11.75 -19.97
CA GLY A 244 8.84 -13.18 -19.67
C GLY A 244 8.48 -13.50 -18.22
N HIS A 245 8.02 -12.52 -17.44
CA HIS A 245 7.54 -12.72 -16.07
C HIS A 245 6.04 -13.01 -16.02
N SER A 246 5.59 -13.64 -14.93
CA SER A 246 4.16 -13.86 -14.71
C SER A 246 3.52 -12.61 -14.11
N THR A 247 2.23 -12.42 -14.38
CA THR A 247 1.42 -11.35 -13.80
C THR A 247 0.12 -11.93 -13.26
N ALA A 248 -0.39 -11.35 -12.18
CA ALA A 248 -1.67 -11.72 -11.60
C ALA A 248 -2.42 -10.50 -11.08
N CYS A 249 -3.74 -10.56 -11.12
CA CYS A 249 -4.61 -9.61 -10.41
C CYS A 249 -4.97 -10.23 -9.05
N PHE A 250 -4.89 -9.48 -7.95
CA PHE A 250 -5.40 -9.90 -6.65
C PHE A 250 -6.21 -8.78 -5.99
N SER A 251 -7.54 -8.92 -6.02
CA SER A 251 -8.45 -7.87 -5.61
C SER A 251 -9.48 -8.34 -4.58
N ASN A 252 -9.77 -7.45 -3.64
CA ASN A 252 -10.92 -7.55 -2.76
C ASN A 252 -12.17 -7.10 -3.52
N ALA A 253 -12.90 -8.03 -4.12
CA ALA A 253 -14.02 -7.73 -5.00
C ALA A 253 -15.22 -8.63 -4.74
N THR A 254 -16.38 -8.23 -5.28
CA THR A 254 -17.55 -9.09 -5.37
C THR A 254 -17.37 -10.14 -6.47
N THR A 255 -18.34 -11.02 -6.67
CA THR A 255 -18.33 -12.07 -7.71
C THR A 255 -18.35 -11.52 -9.15
N ARG A 256 -18.34 -10.19 -9.32
CA ARG A 256 -18.42 -9.51 -10.62
C ARG A 256 -17.06 -9.22 -11.26
N LEU A 257 -15.96 -9.25 -10.49
CA LEU A 257 -14.64 -8.81 -10.97
C LEU A 257 -14.24 -9.42 -12.32
N GLU A 258 -14.44 -10.73 -12.51
CA GLU A 258 -14.07 -11.43 -13.72
C GLU A 258 -14.87 -10.93 -14.94
N ALA A 259 -16.16 -10.65 -14.76
CA ALA A 259 -17.01 -10.07 -15.80
C ALA A 259 -16.59 -8.62 -16.12
N ASP A 260 -16.19 -7.84 -15.11
CA ASP A 260 -15.67 -6.49 -15.33
C ASP A 260 -14.37 -6.52 -16.15
N ILE A 261 -13.43 -7.41 -15.80
CA ILE A 261 -12.17 -7.61 -16.54
C ILE A 261 -12.43 -8.00 -18.00
N GLU A 262 -13.38 -8.90 -18.24
CA GLU A 262 -13.76 -9.33 -19.59
C GLU A 262 -14.38 -8.17 -20.38
N SER A 263 -15.22 -7.35 -19.75
CA SER A 263 -15.93 -6.25 -20.41
C SER A 263 -15.02 -5.15 -20.96
N VAL A 264 -13.82 -4.98 -20.39
CA VAL A 264 -12.79 -4.04 -20.85
C VAL A 264 -11.60 -4.72 -21.53
N GLU A 265 -11.70 -6.02 -21.79
CA GLU A 265 -10.74 -6.80 -22.57
C GLU A 265 -9.28 -6.73 -22.06
N ILE A 266 -9.09 -6.65 -20.73
CA ILE A 266 -7.74 -6.61 -20.10
C ILE A 266 -7.29 -7.96 -19.53
N GLY A 267 -8.07 -9.03 -19.74
CA GLY A 267 -7.77 -10.35 -19.19
C GLY A 267 -6.43 -10.93 -19.67
N ASP A 268 -5.94 -10.52 -20.85
CA ASP A 268 -4.65 -10.91 -21.40
C ASP A 268 -3.45 -10.43 -20.55
N ALA A 269 -3.63 -9.35 -19.79
CA ALA A 269 -2.62 -8.78 -18.91
C ALA A 269 -2.37 -9.64 -17.67
N PHE A 270 -3.18 -10.66 -17.39
CA PHE A 270 -3.04 -11.50 -16.21
C PHE A 270 -2.95 -12.99 -16.59
N GLY A 271 -1.99 -13.69 -16.00
CA GLY A 271 -1.96 -15.16 -16.07
C GLY A 271 -3.02 -15.78 -15.15
N VAL A 272 -3.32 -15.12 -14.03
CA VAL A 272 -4.30 -15.55 -13.03
C VAL A 272 -5.02 -14.32 -12.46
N VAL A 273 -6.33 -14.42 -12.29
CA VAL A 273 -7.13 -13.46 -11.50
C VAL A 273 -7.49 -14.15 -10.19
N VAL A 274 -7.09 -13.54 -9.07
CA VAL A 274 -7.44 -13.98 -7.72
C VAL A 274 -8.49 -13.02 -7.18
N ASN A 275 -9.74 -13.45 -7.18
CA ASN A 275 -10.86 -12.72 -6.58
C ASN A 275 -11.07 -13.19 -5.14
N SER A 276 -11.08 -12.27 -4.18
CA SER A 276 -11.33 -12.57 -2.76
C SER A 276 -12.64 -13.34 -2.54
N SER A 277 -13.68 -13.01 -3.32
CA SER A 277 -14.99 -13.66 -3.21
C SER A 277 -14.96 -15.12 -3.64
N SER A 278 -14.06 -15.47 -4.56
CA SER A 278 -13.86 -16.84 -5.03
C SER A 278 -13.05 -17.69 -4.05
N ILE A 279 -12.19 -17.07 -3.23
CA ILE A 279 -11.30 -17.79 -2.29
C ILE A 279 -11.80 -17.78 -0.83
N GLY A 280 -12.78 -16.95 -0.50
CA GLY A 280 -13.33 -16.83 0.86
C GLY A 280 -12.43 -16.11 1.86
N LEU A 281 -11.39 -15.43 1.38
CA LEU A 281 -10.40 -14.70 2.16
C LEU A 281 -10.12 -13.36 1.49
N ALA A 282 -9.90 -12.32 2.28
CA ALA A 282 -9.70 -10.96 1.78
C ALA A 282 -8.44 -10.33 2.38
N LYS A 283 -7.81 -9.44 1.63
CA LYS A 283 -6.79 -8.52 2.14
C LYS A 283 -7.41 -7.66 3.26
N PRO A 284 -6.69 -7.31 4.34
CA PRO A 284 -5.25 -7.50 4.55
C PRO A 284 -4.87 -8.79 5.30
N ASP A 285 -5.74 -9.80 5.40
CA ASP A 285 -5.39 -11.04 6.10
C ASP A 285 -4.20 -11.74 5.42
N ALA A 286 -3.13 -12.00 6.18
CA ALA A 286 -1.95 -12.71 5.70
C ALA A 286 -2.29 -14.07 5.05
N ALA A 287 -3.33 -14.76 5.54
CA ALA A 287 -3.81 -16.01 4.95
C ALA A 287 -4.32 -15.84 3.51
N ALA A 288 -4.90 -14.68 3.19
CA ALA A 288 -5.39 -14.37 1.84
C ALA A 288 -4.23 -14.29 0.84
N PHE A 289 -3.10 -13.68 1.22
CA PHE A 289 -1.90 -13.60 0.39
C PHE A 289 -1.23 -14.96 0.17
N VAL A 290 -1.20 -15.81 1.19
CA VAL A 290 -0.71 -17.20 1.06
C VAL A 290 -1.59 -18.00 0.09
N ALA A 291 -2.92 -17.87 0.21
CA ALA A 291 -3.86 -18.52 -0.69
C ALA A 291 -3.72 -18.00 -2.14
N ALA A 292 -3.60 -16.68 -2.31
CA ALA A 292 -3.39 -16.05 -3.61
C ALA A 292 -2.12 -16.57 -4.30
N ALA A 293 -0.99 -16.60 -3.60
CA ALA A 293 0.25 -17.15 -4.15
C ALA A 293 0.11 -18.62 -4.57
N GLY A 294 -0.62 -19.41 -3.79
CA GLY A 294 -0.94 -20.81 -4.12
C GLY A 294 -1.71 -20.96 -5.44
N LEU A 295 -2.71 -20.11 -5.68
CA LEU A 295 -3.49 -20.09 -6.93
C LEU A 295 -2.68 -19.59 -8.13
N ILE A 296 -1.80 -18.62 -7.90
CA ILE A 296 -0.84 -18.14 -8.90
C ILE A 296 0.16 -19.25 -9.28
N GLY A 297 0.39 -20.22 -8.40
CA GLY A 297 1.38 -21.28 -8.58
C GLY A 297 2.81 -20.83 -8.26
N ALA A 298 2.96 -19.86 -7.35
CA ALA A 298 4.25 -19.29 -6.95
C ALA A 298 4.45 -19.36 -5.43
N GLY A 299 5.71 -19.37 -4.99
CA GLY A 299 6.01 -19.12 -3.58
C GLY A 299 5.66 -17.68 -3.22
N VAL A 300 5.20 -17.45 -1.99
CA VAL A 300 4.78 -16.11 -1.52
C VAL A 300 5.91 -15.08 -1.68
N GLY A 301 7.16 -15.46 -1.39
CA GLY A 301 8.33 -14.60 -1.61
C GLY A 301 8.70 -14.38 -3.07
N GLU A 302 8.14 -15.13 -4.03
CA GLU A 302 8.41 -14.95 -5.46
C GLU A 302 7.46 -13.93 -6.12
N CYS A 303 6.50 -13.42 -5.36
CA CYS A 303 5.55 -12.41 -5.79
C CYS A 303 6.01 -11.00 -5.35
N LEU A 304 5.83 -10.00 -6.20
CA LEU A 304 5.83 -8.60 -5.81
C LEU A 304 4.39 -8.10 -5.87
N PHE A 305 3.83 -7.73 -4.72
CA PHE A 305 2.49 -7.19 -4.62
C PHE A 305 2.46 -5.67 -4.68
N VAL A 306 1.48 -5.11 -5.40
CA VAL A 306 1.28 -3.67 -5.57
C VAL A 306 -0.16 -3.32 -5.21
N ASP A 307 -0.35 -2.41 -4.26
CA ASP A 307 -1.66 -2.00 -3.74
C ASP A 307 -1.59 -0.55 -3.24
N ASP A 308 -2.64 0.23 -3.42
CA ASP A 308 -2.68 1.64 -2.98
C ASP A 308 -2.90 1.78 -1.47
N ARG A 309 -3.47 0.75 -0.82
CA ARG A 309 -3.80 0.75 0.60
C ARG A 309 -2.65 0.20 1.45
N ALA A 310 -2.22 1.01 2.43
CA ALA A 310 -1.12 0.64 3.32
C ALA A 310 -1.39 -0.63 4.13
N GLU A 311 -2.63 -0.85 4.55
CA GLU A 311 -3.03 -2.05 5.30
C GLU A 311 -2.85 -3.34 4.49
N ASN A 312 -3.12 -3.33 3.19
CA ASN A 312 -2.95 -4.48 2.30
C ASN A 312 -1.46 -4.76 2.07
N VAL A 313 -0.65 -3.71 1.88
CA VAL A 313 0.81 -3.84 1.80
C VAL A 313 1.38 -4.44 3.08
N VAL A 314 0.89 -4.02 4.24
CA VAL A 314 1.27 -4.61 5.54
C VAL A 314 0.91 -6.10 5.58
N GLY A 315 -0.33 -6.47 5.25
CA GLY A 315 -0.79 -7.85 5.25
C GLY A 315 0.04 -8.77 4.33
N ALA A 316 0.42 -8.25 3.17
CA ALA A 316 1.30 -8.95 2.23
C ALA A 316 2.68 -9.19 2.84
N LEU A 317 3.29 -8.17 3.45
CA LEU A 317 4.59 -8.29 4.10
C LEU A 317 4.55 -9.26 5.30
N GLU A 318 3.46 -9.26 6.08
CA GLU A 318 3.25 -10.24 7.16
C GLU A 318 3.15 -11.68 6.66
N ALA A 319 2.57 -11.88 5.48
CA ALA A 319 2.55 -13.17 4.80
C ALA A 319 3.92 -13.58 4.22
N GLY A 320 4.90 -12.67 4.20
CA GLY A 320 6.21 -12.85 3.57
C GLY A 320 6.21 -12.57 2.06
N MET A 321 5.19 -11.86 1.55
CA MET A 321 5.09 -11.41 0.17
C MET A 321 5.73 -10.03 0.06
N PRO A 322 6.83 -9.87 -0.71
CA PRO A 322 7.33 -8.54 -1.06
C PRO A 322 6.19 -7.66 -1.59
N ALA A 323 6.04 -6.47 -1.04
CA ALA A 323 4.95 -5.57 -1.42
C ALA A 323 5.39 -4.11 -1.42
N VAL A 324 4.79 -3.32 -2.30
CA VAL A 324 4.99 -1.87 -2.39
C VAL A 324 3.65 -1.15 -2.45
N ARG A 325 3.61 0.03 -1.85
CA ARG A 325 2.46 0.92 -1.97
C ARG A 325 2.44 1.56 -3.35
N PHE A 326 1.31 1.48 -4.05
CA PHE A 326 1.11 2.21 -5.29
C PHE A 326 0.96 3.70 -5.02
N GLN A 327 1.73 4.50 -5.75
CA GLN A 327 1.77 5.96 -5.60
C GLN A 327 1.94 6.64 -6.97
N GLY A 328 1.41 6.01 -8.01
CA GLY A 328 1.51 6.47 -9.40
C GLY A 328 2.50 5.68 -10.25
N VAL A 329 2.28 5.77 -11.56
CA VAL A 329 2.95 4.99 -12.60
C VAL A 329 4.48 5.11 -12.57
N GLU A 330 5.02 6.31 -12.39
CA GLU A 330 6.48 6.53 -12.46
C GLU A 330 7.21 5.86 -11.29
N ARG A 331 6.62 5.89 -10.09
CA ARG A 331 7.18 5.17 -8.93
C ARG A 331 7.08 3.66 -9.13
N LEU A 332 5.96 3.16 -9.65
CA LEU A 332 5.81 1.74 -9.98
C LEU A 332 6.85 1.30 -11.01
N ARG A 333 7.03 2.03 -12.11
CA ARG A 333 8.05 1.77 -13.12
C ARG A 333 9.45 1.65 -12.51
N ALA A 334 9.82 2.58 -11.64
CA ALA A 334 11.11 2.55 -10.96
C ALA A 334 11.27 1.32 -10.04
N VAL A 335 10.21 0.89 -9.36
CA VAL A 335 10.22 -0.34 -8.54
C VAL A 335 10.39 -1.58 -9.43
N LEU A 336 9.65 -1.67 -10.54
CA LEU A 336 9.73 -2.80 -11.47
C LEU A 336 11.15 -2.94 -12.06
N ALA A 337 11.77 -1.81 -12.45
CA ALA A 337 13.16 -1.78 -12.92
C ALA A 337 14.15 -2.29 -11.85
N ARG A 338 14.02 -1.83 -10.61
CA ARG A 338 14.88 -2.23 -9.48
C ARG A 338 14.70 -3.69 -9.09
N THR A 339 13.51 -4.24 -9.31
CA THR A 339 13.20 -5.65 -9.02
C THR A 339 13.49 -6.56 -10.20
N HIS A 340 13.95 -6.01 -11.33
CA HIS A 340 14.21 -6.71 -12.58
C HIS A 340 12.98 -7.38 -13.20
N LEU A 341 11.78 -6.89 -12.88
CA LEU A 341 10.55 -7.29 -13.56
C LEU A 341 10.34 -6.50 -14.85
N LEU A 342 11.04 -5.37 -15.00
CA LEU A 342 11.05 -4.54 -16.20
C LEU A 342 12.48 -4.06 -16.46
N ALA A 343 12.83 -3.84 -17.72
CA ALA A 343 14.13 -3.26 -18.12
C ALA A 343 14.20 -1.74 -17.93
#